data_AF-A0A383B0R9-F1
#
_entry.id   AF-A0A383B0R9-F1
#
_cell.length_a   1.000
_cell.length_b   1.000
_cell.length_c   1.000
_cell.angle_alpha   90.00
_cell.angle_beta   90.00
_cell.angle_gamma   90.00
#
_symmetry.space_group_name_H-M   'P 1'
#
loop_
_entity.id
_entity.type
_entity.pdbx_description
1 polymer ?
#
loop_
_entity_poly.entity_id
_entity_poly.type
_entity_poly.pdbx_seq_one_letter_code
_entity_poly.pdbx_strand_id
1 'polypeptide(L)'
;MGYIDDEEFADLFVKDKIKQNGVGPIYLQSELSKHNISDEQINKSIERGYSKFPLDDLIKNHIRKRKKILTHENISVKKRKIIQFLQRKGFTWEQISPHLNKNFPD
;
A
#
# COMPACT_ATOMS: atom_id res chain seq x y z
N MET A 1 30.02 12.89 2.09
CA MET A 1 29.59 11.90 1.09
C MET A 1 28.75 10.86 1.83
N GLY A 2 27.42 10.88 1.66
CA GLY A 2 26.50 9.94 2.31
C GLY A 2 25.22 9.68 1.49
N TYR A 3 24.93 10.53 0.49
CA TYR A 3 23.70 10.49 -0.31
C TYR A 3 23.49 9.25 -1.20
N ILE A 4 24.56 8.52 -1.56
CA ILE A 4 24.44 7.32 -2.40
C ILE A 4 23.81 6.15 -1.62
N ASP A 5 24.05 6.07 -0.32
CA ASP A 5 23.55 4.96 0.52
C ASP A 5 22.05 5.14 0.81
N ASP A 6 21.63 6.35 1.16
CA ASP A 6 20.24 6.63 1.58
C ASP A 6 19.21 6.40 0.46
N GLU A 7 19.54 6.79 -0.79
CA GLU A 7 18.62 6.61 -1.92
C GLU A 7 18.54 5.14 -2.35
N GLU A 8 19.67 4.43 -2.43
CA GLU A 8 19.68 3.01 -2.77
C GLU A 8 18.99 2.18 -1.69
N PHE A 9 19.24 2.51 -0.41
CA PHE A 9 18.53 1.91 0.72
C PHE A 9 17.02 2.14 0.62
N ALA A 10 16.57 3.37 0.34
CA ALA A 10 15.15 3.68 0.21
C ALA A 10 14.48 2.88 -0.91
N ASP A 11 15.12 2.80 -2.08
CA ASP A 11 14.60 2.03 -3.22
C ASP A 11 14.50 0.53 -2.92
N LEU A 12 15.54 -0.05 -2.31
CA LEU A 12 15.56 -1.45 -1.89
C LEU A 12 14.48 -1.73 -0.84
N PHE A 13 14.37 -0.86 0.17
CA PHE A 13 13.38 -0.95 1.23
C PHE A 13 11.95 -0.91 0.67
N VAL A 14 11.64 0.07 -0.18
CA VAL A 14 10.32 0.19 -0.83
C VAL A 14 9.99 -1.07 -1.61
N LYS A 15 10.91 -1.51 -2.48
CA LYS A 15 10.72 -2.67 -3.34
C LYS A 15 10.45 -3.92 -2.50
N ASP A 16 11.24 -4.14 -1.46
CA ASP A 16 11.11 -5.31 -0.59
C ASP A 16 9.76 -5.28 0.16
N LYS A 17 9.41 -4.17 0.80
CA LYS A 17 8.16 -4.04 1.54
C LYS A 17 6.93 -4.19 0.65
N ILE A 18 6.93 -3.64 -0.56
CA ILE A 18 5.84 -3.85 -1.51
C ILE A 18 5.74 -5.33 -1.91
N LYS A 19 6.86 -5.97 -2.26
CA LYS A 19 6.87 -7.36 -2.73
C LYS A 19 6.44 -8.34 -1.62
N GLN A 20 6.94 -8.14 -0.41
CA GLN A 20 6.64 -9.03 0.71
C GLN A 20 5.25 -8.79 1.28
N ASN A 21 4.87 -7.52 1.48
CA ASN A 21 3.70 -7.17 2.30
C ASN A 21 2.56 -6.50 1.53
N GLY A 22 2.80 -6.01 0.31
CA GLY A 22 1.83 -5.26 -0.49
C GLY A 22 1.31 -4.03 0.25
N VAL A 23 2.21 -3.22 0.81
CA VAL A 23 1.86 -2.04 1.60
C VAL A 23 1.59 -0.83 0.71
N GLY A 24 0.90 0.16 1.27
CA GLY A 24 0.60 1.45 0.65
C GLY A 24 1.62 2.54 1.01
N PRO A 25 1.52 3.72 0.37
CA PRO A 25 2.52 4.79 0.46
C PRO A 25 2.67 5.34 1.87
N ILE A 26 1.58 5.47 2.63
CA ILE A 26 1.62 6.03 3.99
C ILE A 26 2.46 5.14 4.91
N TYR A 27 2.38 3.82 4.73
CA TYR A 27 3.21 2.88 5.50
C TYR A 27 4.69 3.04 5.14
N LEU A 28 5.01 3.12 3.85
CA LEU A 28 6.40 3.28 3.39
C LEU A 28 7.00 4.60 3.87
N GLN A 29 6.25 5.69 3.77
CA GLN A 29 6.68 7.01 4.23
C GLN A 29 6.93 7.01 5.74
N SER A 30 6.02 6.44 6.52
CA SER A 30 6.17 6.37 7.99
C SER A 30 7.35 5.51 8.43
N GLU A 31 7.73 4.50 7.65
CA GLU A 31 8.88 3.67 7.98
C GLU A 31 10.18 4.36 7.58
N LEU A 32 10.26 4.89 6.35
CA LEU A 32 11.48 5.53 5.84
C LEU A 32 11.80 6.85 6.54
N SER A 33 10.80 7.59 7.03
CA SER A 33 11.02 8.83 7.78
C SER A 33 11.81 8.62 9.08
N LYS A 34 11.89 7.37 9.57
CA LYS A 34 12.72 7.00 10.73
C LYS A 34 14.21 6.90 10.43
N HIS A 35 14.60 6.91 9.15
CA HIS A 35 15.96 6.63 8.69
C HIS A 35 16.76 7.87 8.27
N ASN A 36 16.39 9.09 8.70
CA ASN A 36 17.03 10.36 8.32
C ASN A 36 17.07 10.64 6.80
N ILE A 37 16.17 10.02 6.03
CA ILE A 37 16.03 10.23 4.60
C ILE A 37 15.08 11.41 4.38
N SER A 38 15.41 12.32 3.46
CA SER A 38 14.53 13.46 3.17
C SER A 38 13.20 13.00 2.57
N ASP A 39 12.12 13.72 2.87
CA ASP A 39 10.78 13.43 2.31
C ASP A 39 10.79 13.39 0.78
N GLU A 40 11.61 14.24 0.14
CA GLU A 40 11.76 14.24 -1.32
C GLU A 40 12.34 12.93 -1.84
N GLN A 41 13.40 12.41 -1.23
CA GLN A 41 14.00 11.12 -1.59
C GLN A 41 13.04 9.95 -1.31
N ILE A 42 12.32 10.01 -0.19
CA ILE A 42 11.29 9.01 0.16
C ILE A 42 10.22 8.97 -0.92
N ASN A 43 9.64 10.12 -1.28
CA ASN A 43 8.59 10.20 -2.29
C ASN A 43 9.07 9.67 -3.65
N LYS A 44 10.26 10.08 -4.11
CA LYS A 44 10.87 9.57 -5.35
C LYS A 44 11.04 8.05 -5.33
N SER A 45 11.50 7.49 -4.22
CA SER A 45 11.70 6.05 -4.07
C SER A 45 10.38 5.28 -4.08
N ILE A 46 9.35 5.83 -3.42
CA ILE A 46 7.99 5.29 -3.41
C ILE A 46 7.40 5.31 -4.83
N GLU A 47 7.52 6.41 -5.56
CA GLU A 47 7.06 6.53 -6.95
C GLU A 47 7.75 5.50 -7.87
N ARG A 48 9.07 5.36 -7.78
CA ARG A 48 9.83 4.33 -8.51
C ARG A 48 9.36 2.92 -8.16
N GLY A 49 9.07 2.66 -6.89
CA GLY A 49 8.51 1.40 -6.42
C GLY A 49 7.17 1.07 -7.10
N TYR A 50 6.22 2.01 -7.07
CA TYR A 50 4.89 1.80 -7.64
C TYR A 50 4.85 1.80 -9.16
N SER A 51 5.85 2.39 -9.85
CA SER A 51 6.05 2.18 -11.29
C SER A 51 6.22 0.70 -11.65
N LYS A 52 6.87 -0.09 -10.78
CA LYS A 52 7.07 -1.55 -10.98
C LYS A 52 5.95 -2.40 -10.38
N PHE A 53 5.32 -1.92 -9.31
CA PHE A 53 4.28 -2.63 -8.58
C PHE A 53 3.04 -1.76 -8.42
N PRO A 54 2.17 -1.63 -9.44
CA PRO A 54 1.07 -0.67 -9.42
C PRO A 54 0.15 -0.82 -8.19
N LEU A 55 -0.16 0.32 -7.57
CA LEU A 55 -1.03 0.41 -6.38
C LEU A 55 -2.37 -0.31 -6.58
N ASP A 56 -3.01 -0.06 -7.71
CA ASP A 56 -4.28 -0.68 -8.09
C ASP A 56 -4.24 -2.21 -8.01
N ASP A 57 -3.15 -2.81 -8.45
CA ASP A 57 -3.03 -4.27 -8.50
C ASP A 57 -2.80 -4.86 -7.11
N LEU A 58 -2.06 -4.16 -6.26
CA LEU A 58 -1.92 -4.51 -4.84
C LEU A 58 -3.28 -4.47 -4.13
N ILE A 59 -4.04 -3.38 -4.32
CA ILE A 59 -5.36 -3.21 -3.70
C ILE A 59 -6.34 -4.29 -4.19
N LYS A 60 -6.44 -4.51 -5.51
CA LYS A 60 -7.28 -5.57 -6.10
C LYS A 60 -6.92 -6.94 -5.53
N ASN A 61 -5.63 -7.24 -5.42
CA ASN A 61 -5.17 -8.53 -4.89
C ASN A 61 -5.58 -8.72 -3.42
N HIS A 62 -5.41 -7.68 -2.59
CA HIS A 62 -5.84 -7.70 -1.19
C HIS A 62 -7.35 -7.88 -1.03
N ILE A 63 -8.14 -7.13 -1.80
CA ILE A 63 -9.61 -7.25 -1.81
C ILE A 63 -10.01 -8.68 -2.18
N ARG A 64 -9.45 -9.23 -3.27
CA ARG A 64 -9.73 -10.59 -3.72
C ARG A 64 -9.41 -11.63 -2.65
N LYS A 65 -8.24 -11.55 -2.02
CA LYS A 65 -7.85 -12.46 -0.93
C LYS A 65 -8.78 -12.34 0.28
N ARG A 66 -9.12 -11.12 0.68
CA ARG A 66 -10.01 -10.88 1.83
C ARG A 66 -11.44 -11.31 1.58
N LYS A 67 -11.99 -11.15 0.37
CA LYS A 67 -13.33 -11.66 0.02
C LYS A 67 -13.44 -13.18 0.22
N LYS A 68 -12.38 -13.94 -0.09
CA LYS A 68 -12.33 -15.40 0.12
C LYS A 68 -12.30 -15.80 1.60
N ILE A 69 -11.75 -14.96 2.47
CA ILE A 69 -11.66 -15.23 3.92
C ILE A 69 -12.98 -14.85 4.62
N LEU A 70 -13.63 -13.79 4.15
CA LEU A 70 -14.84 -13.22 4.78
C LEU A 70 -16.14 -13.78 4.18
N THR A 71 -16.14 -14.97 3.59
CA THR A 71 -17.27 -15.49 2.80
C THR A 71 -18.61 -15.42 3.52
N HIS A 72 -18.65 -15.81 4.80
CA HIS A 72 -19.85 -15.87 5.65
C HIS A 72 -20.34 -14.50 6.16
N GLU A 73 -19.53 -13.45 6.00
CA GLU A 73 -19.92 -12.11 6.47
C GLU A 73 -20.87 -11.45 5.46
N ASN A 74 -21.85 -10.71 5.99
CA ASN A 74 -22.70 -9.87 5.16
C ASN A 74 -21.88 -8.79 4.42
N ILE A 75 -22.46 -8.21 3.37
CA ILE A 75 -21.77 -7.29 2.46
C ILE A 75 -21.22 -6.07 3.22
N SER A 76 -22.01 -5.46 4.11
CA SER A 76 -21.61 -4.26 4.85
C SER A 76 -20.44 -4.52 5.80
N VAL A 77 -20.47 -5.63 6.55
CA VAL A 77 -19.37 -6.00 7.46
C VAL A 77 -18.12 -6.38 6.66
N LYS A 78 -18.27 -7.09 5.53
CA LYS A 78 -17.19 -7.43 4.61
C LYS A 78 -16.51 -6.17 4.05
N LYS A 79 -17.29 -5.21 3.54
CA LYS A 79 -16.79 -3.91 3.04
C LYS A 79 -16.00 -3.18 4.12
N ARG A 80 -16.57 -3.03 5.32
CA ARG A 80 -15.91 -2.38 6.47
C ARG A 80 -14.59 -3.06 6.87
N LYS A 81 -14.58 -4.39 7.00
CA LYS A 81 -13.37 -5.15 7.38
C LYS A 81 -12.26 -5.02 6.33
N ILE A 82 -12.62 -4.99 5.04
CA ILE A 82 -11.66 -4.79 3.94
C ILE A 82 -11.08 -3.37 3.97
N ILE A 83 -11.92 -2.34 4.14
CA ILE A 83 -11.46 -0.94 4.27
C ILE A 83 -10.44 -0.81 5.39
N GLN A 84 -10.79 -1.26 6.60
CA GLN A 84 -9.90 -1.16 7.76
C GLN A 84 -8.59 -1.92 7.55
N PHE A 85 -8.64 -3.07 6.87
CA PHE A 85 -7.42 -3.82 6.53
C PHE A 85 -6.51 -3.05 5.58
N LEU A 86 -7.06 -2.43 4.54
CA LEU A 86 -6.29 -1.64 3.57
C LEU A 86 -5.73 -0.36 4.22
N GLN A 87 -6.48 0.31 5.08
CA GLN A 87 -5.99 1.46 5.83
C GLN A 87 -4.82 1.11 6.75
N ARG A 88 -4.89 -0.02 7.47
CA ARG A 88 -3.76 -0.53 8.27
C ARG A 88 -2.54 -0.93 7.42
N LYS A 89 -2.75 -1.22 6.14
CA LYS A 89 -1.67 -1.46 5.17
C LYS A 89 -1.08 -0.16 4.59
N GLY A 90 -1.63 1.00 4.92
CA GLY A 90 -1.11 2.31 4.49
C GLY A 90 -1.70 2.83 3.18
N PHE A 91 -2.85 2.32 2.73
CA PHE A 91 -3.57 2.86 1.57
C PHE A 91 -4.53 3.97 2.01
N THR A 92 -4.62 5.05 1.22
CA THR A 92 -5.54 6.16 1.49
C THR A 92 -6.96 5.83 1.03
N TRP A 93 -7.95 6.57 1.53
CA TRP A 93 -9.34 6.39 1.10
C TRP A 93 -9.51 6.63 -0.41
N GLU A 94 -8.84 7.64 -0.95
CA GLU A 94 -8.87 7.98 -2.38
C GLU A 94 -8.36 6.83 -3.25
N GLN A 95 -7.34 6.11 -2.80
CA GLN A 95 -6.84 4.91 -3.47
C GLN A 95 -7.79 3.73 -3.32
N ILE A 96 -8.43 3.56 -2.17
CA ILE A 96 -9.28 2.40 -1.86
C ILE A 96 -10.65 2.49 -2.56
N SER A 97 -11.29 3.66 -2.51
CA SER A 97 -12.70 3.83 -2.88
C SER A 97 -13.06 3.40 -4.31
N PRO A 98 -12.24 3.64 -5.36
CA PRO A 98 -12.57 3.22 -6.73
C PRO A 98 -12.68 1.70 -6.87
N HIS A 99 -11.89 0.96 -6.07
CA HIS A 99 -11.89 -0.50 -6.11
C HIS A 99 -13.05 -1.13 -5.34
N LEU A 100 -13.59 -0.42 -4.34
CA LEU A 100 -14.72 -0.92 -3.55
C LEU A 100 -16.02 -0.84 -4.32
N ASN A 101 -16.31 0.29 -4.97
CA ASN A 101 -17.56 0.47 -5.73
C ASN A 101 -17.71 -0.59 -6.83
N LYS A 102 -16.60 -0.96 -7.47
CA LYS A 102 -16.59 -2.05 -8.47
C LYS A 102 -16.85 -3.45 -7.89
N ASN A 103 -16.53 -3.67 -6.62
CA ASN A 103 -16.62 -4.98 -5.95
C ASN A 103 -17.86 -5.17 -5.07
N PHE A 104 -18.51 -4.06 -4.70
CA PHE A 104 -19.66 -3.95 -3.82
C PHE A 104 -20.51 -2.76 -4.30
N PRO A 105 -21.21 -2.90 -5.44
CA PRO A 105 -22.17 -1.89 -5.88
C PRO A 105 -23.29 -1.78 -4.84
N ASP A 106 -23.79 -0.55 -4.64
CA ASP A 106 -24.94 -0.23 -3.79
C ASP A 106 -26.24 -0.88 -4.30
#